data_AF-A0A080Z5K6-F1
#
_entry.id   AF-A0A080Z5K6-F1
#
_cell.length_a   1.000
_cell.length_b   1.000
_cell.length_c   1.000
_cell.angle_alpha   90.00
_cell.angle_beta   90.00
_cell.angle_gamma   90.00
#
_symmetry.space_group_name_H-M   'P 1'
#
loop_
_entity.id
_entity.type
_entity.pdbx_description
1 polymer ?
#
loop_
_entity_poly.entity_id
_entity_poly.type
_entity_poly.pdbx_seq_one_letter_code
_entity_poly.pdbx_strand_id
1 'polypeptide(L)'
;MELIDRLRKAVLQQREDEELNFFTKVSDLRDFISAREPTAGVNVTVKMCCYSAERLSQDNGFCITLVNANAQPMFNEVQETLSELSSVIRKPFIAQITVWDSKKKIGPPKSGRMHFRVGAVYEFKQVHSVGYFSDIAKGSVQLE
;
A
#
# COMPACT_ATOMS: atom_id res chain seq x y z
N MET A 1 8.02 -1.01 36.74
CA MET A 1 8.08 0.27 36.00
C MET A 1 8.61 0.09 34.58
N GLU A 2 9.66 -0.72 34.38
CA GLU A 2 10.29 -0.95 33.06
C GLU A 2 9.34 -1.36 31.92
N LEU A 3 8.32 -2.20 32.18
CA LEU A 3 7.37 -2.62 31.14
C LEU A 3 6.56 -1.46 30.56
N ILE A 4 6.06 -0.56 31.41
CA ILE A 4 5.25 0.58 30.98
C ILE A 4 6.10 1.57 30.19
N ASP A 5 7.36 1.78 30.59
CA ASP A 5 8.28 2.68 29.88
C ASP A 5 8.67 2.11 28.50
N ARG A 6 8.88 0.79 28.41
CA ARG A 6 9.10 0.11 27.12
C ARG A 6 7.89 0.23 26.19
N LEU A 7 6.67 0.07 26.72
CA LEU A 7 5.43 0.22 25.94
C LEU A 7 5.27 1.67 25.44
N ARG A 8 5.49 2.66 26.30
CA ARG A 8 5.43 4.08 25.93
C ARG A 8 6.45 4.43 24.85
N LYS A 9 7.68 3.92 24.95
CA LYS A 9 8.72 4.12 23.94
C LYS A 9 8.33 3.49 22.59
N ALA A 10 7.77 2.29 22.60
CA ALA A 10 7.27 1.65 21.37
C ALA A 10 6.14 2.44 20.71
N VAL A 11 5.20 2.97 21.49
CA VAL A 11 4.12 3.83 20.98
C VAL A 11 4.67 5.12 20.36
N LEU A 12 5.69 5.73 20.97
CA LEU A 12 6.31 6.93 20.43
C LEU A 12 7.02 6.63 19.10
N GLN A 13 7.82 5.56 19.05
CA GLN A 13 8.50 5.14 17.82
C GLN A 13 7.51 4.85 16.69
N GLN A 14 6.39 4.18 16.99
CA GLN A 14 5.36 3.90 16.00
C GLN A 14 4.80 5.21 15.39
N ARG A 15 4.56 6.23 16.21
CA ARG A 15 4.06 7.53 15.74
C ARG A 15 5.09 8.26 14.87
N GLU A 16 6.36 8.25 15.29
CA GLU A 16 7.45 8.81 14.49
C GLU A 16 7.59 8.09 13.15
N ASP A 17 7.51 6.76 13.14
CA ASP A 17 7.56 5.96 11.92
C ASP A 17 6.35 6.22 11.01
N GLU A 18 5.16 6.44 11.56
CA GLU A 18 3.96 6.81 10.78
C GLU A 18 4.11 8.17 10.08
N GLU A 19 4.78 9.13 10.71
CA GLU A 19 5.06 10.45 10.12
C GLU A 19 6.17 10.39 9.07
N LEU A 20 7.24 9.63 9.34
CA LEU A 20 8.42 9.56 8.49
C LEU A 20 8.21 8.64 7.28
N ASN A 21 7.47 7.54 7.44
CA ASN A 21 7.29 6.52 6.41
C ASN A 21 5.99 6.75 5.63
N PHE A 22 5.76 8.00 5.19
CA PHE A 22 4.60 8.38 4.40
C PHE A 22 4.99 8.60 2.93
N PHE A 23 4.44 7.78 2.02
CA PHE A 23 4.85 7.77 0.62
C PHE A 23 3.71 8.13 -0.32
N THR A 24 3.98 9.10 -1.21
CA THR A 24 3.04 9.51 -2.27
C THR A 24 3.53 9.22 -3.69
N LYS A 25 4.81 8.84 -3.83
CA LYS A 25 5.45 8.48 -5.09
C LYS A 25 6.04 7.08 -5.01
N VAL A 26 5.98 6.35 -6.11
CA VAL A 26 6.53 4.99 -6.22
C VAL A 26 8.05 5.02 -6.08
N SER A 27 8.73 6.03 -6.64
CA SER A 27 10.18 6.22 -6.48
C SER A 27 10.61 6.27 -5.02
N ASP A 28 9.92 7.09 -4.23
CA ASP A 28 10.30 7.34 -2.83
C ASP A 28 10.09 6.08 -1.98
N LEU A 29 9.02 5.32 -2.24
CA LEU A 29 8.77 4.02 -1.61
C LEU A 29 9.86 3.00 -2.00
N ARG A 30 10.25 2.98 -3.29
CA ARG A 30 11.30 2.10 -3.80
C ARG A 30 12.66 2.41 -3.16
N ASP A 31 13.02 3.69 -3.10
CA ASP A 31 14.26 4.17 -2.48
C ASP A 31 14.30 3.80 -1.00
N PHE A 32 13.18 3.96 -0.29
CA PHE A 32 13.04 3.51 1.10
C PHE A 32 13.28 2.01 1.25
N ILE A 33 12.63 1.17 0.43
CA ILE A 33 12.80 -0.30 0.49
C ILE A 33 14.26 -0.68 0.25
N SER A 34 14.87 -0.09 -0.79
CA SER A 34 16.26 -0.36 -1.15
C SER A 34 17.27 0.11 -0.10
N ALA A 35 17.02 1.25 0.54
CA ALA A 35 17.94 1.82 1.52
C ALA A 35 17.81 1.19 2.91
N ARG A 36 16.60 0.76 3.30
CA ARG A 36 16.32 0.34 4.67
C ARG A 36 16.03 -1.14 4.85
N GLU A 37 15.77 -1.89 3.78
CA GLU A 37 15.43 -3.31 3.83
C GLU A 37 14.43 -3.63 4.97
N PRO A 38 13.22 -3.04 4.94
CA PRO A 38 12.32 -3.01 6.08
C PRO A 38 11.96 -4.41 6.58
N THR A 39 12.11 -4.61 7.90
CA THR A 39 11.76 -5.86 8.58
C THR A 39 10.29 -5.88 9.01
N ALA A 40 9.81 -7.01 9.54
CA ALA A 40 8.39 -7.23 9.87
C ALA A 40 7.76 -6.23 10.87
N GLY A 41 8.56 -5.44 11.60
CA GLY A 41 8.08 -4.43 12.53
C GLY A 41 7.90 -3.03 11.92
N VAL A 42 8.32 -2.82 10.66
CA VAL A 42 8.26 -1.52 10.01
C VAL A 42 6.97 -1.43 9.20
N ASN A 43 6.13 -0.47 9.57
CA ASN A 43 4.93 -0.13 8.83
C ASN A 43 5.11 1.21 8.13
N VAL A 44 4.42 1.36 7.00
CA VAL A 44 4.43 2.58 6.20
C VAL A 44 3.00 3.02 5.91
N THR A 45 2.85 4.28 5.54
CA THR A 45 1.62 4.81 4.95
C THR A 45 1.84 5.07 3.47
N VAL A 46 0.95 4.56 2.62
CA VAL A 46 1.00 4.76 1.17
C VAL A 46 -0.25 5.52 0.73
N LYS A 47 -0.07 6.72 0.19
CA LYS A 47 -1.14 7.51 -0.40
C LYS A 47 -0.91 7.72 -1.88
N MET A 48 -1.59 6.95 -2.73
CA MET A 48 -1.29 6.86 -4.16
C MET A 48 -2.56 6.68 -5.01
N CYS A 49 -2.44 6.90 -6.31
CA CYS A 49 -3.54 6.77 -7.25
C CYS A 49 -3.73 5.32 -7.69
N CYS A 50 -4.97 4.81 -7.62
CA CYS A 50 -5.33 3.46 -8.03
C CYS A 50 -5.28 3.33 -9.55
N TYR A 51 -4.30 2.56 -10.05
CA TYR A 51 -4.19 2.22 -11.47
C TYR A 51 -5.06 1.01 -11.83
N SER A 52 -5.02 -0.04 -11.02
CA SER A 52 -5.90 -1.19 -11.16
C SER A 52 -6.22 -1.80 -9.81
N ALA A 53 -7.36 -2.46 -9.70
CA ALA A 53 -7.76 -3.20 -8.52
C ALA A 53 -8.36 -4.54 -8.93
N GLU A 54 -7.69 -5.62 -8.54
CA GLU A 54 -8.06 -6.98 -8.91
C GLU A 54 -8.44 -7.74 -7.65
N ARG A 55 -9.58 -8.42 -7.67
CA ARG A 55 -9.97 -9.30 -6.57
C ARG A 55 -9.03 -10.51 -6.56
N LEU A 56 -8.55 -10.89 -5.38
CA LEU A 56 -7.75 -12.10 -5.22
C LEU A 56 -8.60 -13.34 -5.55
N SER A 57 -7.96 -14.39 -6.07
CA SER A 57 -8.64 -15.62 -6.51
C SER A 57 -9.44 -16.33 -5.42
N GLN A 58 -9.06 -16.16 -4.15
CA GLN A 58 -9.75 -16.70 -2.98
C GLN A 58 -10.88 -15.80 -2.46
N ASP A 59 -11.22 -14.72 -3.17
CA ASP A 59 -12.26 -13.76 -2.80
C ASP A 59 -12.11 -13.21 -1.37
N ASN A 60 -10.87 -13.05 -0.89
CA ASN A 60 -10.52 -12.63 0.47
C ASN A 60 -9.76 -11.30 0.55
N GLY A 61 -9.66 -10.58 -0.56
CA GLY A 61 -8.98 -9.29 -0.63
C GLY A 61 -8.78 -8.81 -2.07
N PHE A 62 -8.02 -7.72 -2.22
CA PHE A 62 -7.68 -7.11 -3.49
C PHE A 62 -6.15 -6.98 -3.65
N CYS A 63 -5.65 -7.17 -4.86
CA CYS A 63 -4.36 -6.66 -5.28
C CYS A 63 -4.58 -5.32 -5.97
N ILE A 64 -4.07 -4.25 -5.38
CA ILE A 64 -4.20 -2.89 -5.92
C ILE A 64 -2.88 -2.47 -6.51
N THR A 65 -2.87 -2.16 -7.80
CA THR A 65 -1.74 -1.52 -8.46
C THR A 65 -1.88 -0.01 -8.34
N LEU A 66 -0.82 0.64 -7.88
CA LEU A 66 -0.78 2.06 -7.56
C LEU A 66 0.28 2.77 -8.41
N VAL A 67 -0.01 4.02 -8.76
CA VAL A 67 0.92 4.99 -9.36
C VAL A 67 0.98 6.24 -8.48
N ASN A 68 1.92 7.14 -8.76
CA ASN A 68 2.09 8.37 -7.97
C ASN A 68 0.76 9.10 -7.71
N ALA A 69 0.59 9.67 -6.53
CA ALA A 69 -0.64 10.39 -6.16
C ALA A 69 -0.96 11.54 -7.12
N ASN A 70 0.07 12.24 -7.61
CA ASN A 70 -0.06 13.35 -8.54
C ASN A 70 -0.42 12.92 -9.98
N ALA A 71 -0.55 11.62 -10.27
CA ALA A 71 -1.07 11.14 -11.53
C ALA A 71 -2.59 11.36 -11.65
N GLN A 72 -3.32 11.54 -10.55
CA GLN A 72 -4.78 11.61 -10.54
C GLN A 72 -5.38 12.70 -11.47
N PRO A 73 -4.84 13.93 -11.56
CA PRO A 73 -5.34 14.95 -12.49
C PRO A 73 -5.14 14.60 -13.98
N MET A 74 -4.16 13.74 -14.29
CA MET A 74 -3.76 13.34 -15.66
C MET A 74 -3.86 11.82 -15.84
N PHE A 75 -4.80 11.20 -15.12
CA PHE A 75 -4.84 9.74 -14.98
C PHE A 75 -4.96 9.01 -16.31
N ASN A 76 -5.76 9.56 -17.24
CA ASN A 76 -5.97 8.94 -18.56
C ASN A 76 -4.67 8.88 -19.37
N GLU A 77 -3.89 9.96 -19.40
CA GLU A 77 -2.60 10.03 -20.11
C GLU A 77 -1.57 9.08 -19.49
N VAL A 78 -1.51 9.04 -18.16
CA VAL A 78 -0.65 8.10 -17.42
C VAL A 78 -1.06 6.66 -17.70
N GLN A 79 -2.36 6.37 -17.76
CA GLN A 79 -2.86 5.04 -18.03
C GLN A 79 -2.52 4.57 -19.45
N GLU A 80 -2.74 5.43 -20.44
CA GLU A 80 -2.38 5.19 -21.84
C GLU A 80 -0.88 4.94 -21.98
N THR A 81 -0.05 5.85 -21.47
CA THR A 81 1.41 5.75 -21.54
C THR A 81 1.93 4.49 -20.84
N LEU A 82 1.43 4.16 -19.63
CA LEU A 82 1.84 2.95 -18.92
C LEU A 82 1.40 1.66 -19.63
N SER A 83 0.32 1.70 -20.41
CA SER A 83 -0.17 0.55 -21.16
C SER A 83 0.68 0.24 -22.40
N GLU A 84 1.37 1.24 -22.95
CA GLU A 84 2.32 1.06 -24.06
C GLU A 84 3.66 0.47 -23.60
N LEU A 85 4.00 0.63 -22.32
CA LEU A 85 5.22 0.05 -21.75
C LEU A 85 5.09 -1.47 -21.61
N SER A 86 6.20 -2.17 -21.89
CA SER A 86 6.28 -3.59 -21.59
C SER A 86 6.14 -3.86 -20.08
N SER A 87 5.73 -5.07 -19.73
CA SER A 87 5.55 -5.49 -18.33
C SER A 87 6.82 -5.35 -17.48
N VAL A 88 8.00 -5.42 -18.10
CA VAL A 88 9.29 -5.25 -17.43
C VAL A 88 9.59 -3.77 -17.18
N ILE A 89 9.40 -2.92 -18.21
CA ILE A 89 9.72 -1.49 -18.14
C ILE A 89 8.76 -0.74 -17.21
N ARG A 90 7.51 -1.20 -17.08
CA ARG A 90 6.52 -0.53 -16.21
C ARG A 90 6.77 -0.71 -14.71
N LYS A 91 7.52 -1.75 -14.28
CA LYS A 91 7.66 -2.12 -12.85
C LYS A 91 8.16 -0.99 -11.93
N PRO A 92 9.12 -0.14 -12.33
CA PRO A 92 9.58 0.96 -11.49
C PRO A 92 8.53 2.06 -11.25
N PHE A 93 7.51 2.15 -12.10
CA PHE A 93 6.47 3.18 -12.04
C PHE A 93 5.22 2.75 -11.28
N ILE A 94 5.17 1.49 -10.82
CA ILE A 94 4.03 0.95 -10.10
C ILE A 94 4.44 0.38 -8.73
N ALA A 95 3.53 0.49 -7.78
CA ALA A 95 3.57 -0.25 -6.52
C ALA A 95 2.35 -1.18 -6.43
N GLN A 96 2.42 -2.24 -5.62
CA GLN A 96 1.29 -3.14 -5.39
C GLN A 96 1.00 -3.32 -3.91
N ILE A 97 -0.23 -3.00 -3.51
CA ILE A 97 -0.70 -3.21 -2.13
C ILE A 97 -1.74 -4.32 -2.14
N THR A 98 -1.50 -5.37 -1.35
CA THR A 98 -2.51 -6.38 -1.06
C THR A 98 -3.39 -5.90 0.09
N VAL A 99 -4.67 -5.69 -0.19
CA VAL A 99 -5.66 -5.29 0.81
C VAL A 99 -6.52 -6.49 1.17
N TRP A 100 -6.34 -7.02 2.36
CA TRP A 100 -7.11 -8.14 2.87
C TRP A 100 -8.47 -7.68 3.41
N ASP A 101 -9.53 -8.41 3.07
CA ASP A 101 -10.86 -8.15 3.61
C ASP A 101 -10.88 -8.31 5.12
N SER A 102 -11.70 -7.52 5.80
CA SER A 102 -11.95 -7.67 7.24
C SER A 102 -12.28 -9.12 7.57
N LYS A 103 -11.64 -9.67 8.62
CA LYS A 103 -12.00 -11.00 9.14
C LYS A 103 -13.49 -11.02 9.42
N LYS A 104 -14.21 -12.00 8.86
CA LYS A 104 -15.65 -12.18 9.07
C LYS A 104 -15.95 -12.13 10.57
N LYS A 105 -16.57 -11.05 11.06
CA LYS A 105 -17.11 -11.01 12.41
C LYS A 105 -18.33 -11.94 12.43
N ILE A 106 -18.45 -12.77 13.46
CA ILE A 106 -19.65 -13.60 13.66
C ILE A 106 -20.85 -12.64 13.80
N GLY A 107 -21.73 -12.63 12.80
CA GLY A 107 -22.86 -11.70 12.74
C GLY A 107 -23.33 -11.44 11.31
N PRO A 108 -24.49 -10.80 11.13
CA PRO A 108 -25.00 -10.46 9.81
C PRO A 108 -23.99 -9.57 9.06
N PRO A 109 -23.85 -9.74 7.73
CA PRO A 109 -22.86 -9.02 6.94
C PRO A 109 -23.06 -7.52 7.12
N LYS A 110 -22.12 -6.86 7.81
CA LYS A 110 -22.09 -5.40 7.89
C LYS A 110 -21.53 -4.85 6.58
N SER A 111 -22.44 -4.34 5.75
CA SER A 111 -22.27 -3.30 4.73
C SER A 111 -21.19 -3.48 3.65
N GLY A 112 -21.63 -3.47 2.39
CA GLY A 112 -20.91 -3.09 1.17
C GLY A 112 -19.51 -3.68 0.95
N ARG A 113 -19.35 -4.58 -0.03
CA ARG A 113 -18.02 -4.93 -0.55
C ARG A 113 -17.28 -3.63 -0.89
N MET A 114 -16.09 -3.43 -0.33
CA MET A 114 -15.26 -2.28 -0.69
C MET A 114 -14.90 -2.37 -2.17
N HIS A 115 -15.13 -1.29 -2.91
CA HIS A 115 -14.75 -1.19 -4.31
C HIS A 115 -13.70 -0.10 -4.46
N PHE A 116 -12.57 -0.45 -5.06
CA PHE A 116 -11.52 0.50 -5.40
C PHE A 116 -11.80 1.06 -6.78
N ARG A 117 -11.93 2.38 -6.86
CA ARG A 117 -12.17 3.11 -8.10
C ARG A 117 -10.84 3.44 -8.74
N VAL A 118 -10.65 2.95 -9.96
CA VAL A 118 -9.53 3.33 -10.83
C VAL A 118 -9.51 4.85 -11.02
N GLY A 119 -8.33 5.47 -10.93
CA GLY A 119 -8.11 6.91 -10.96
C GLY A 119 -8.37 7.65 -9.64
N ALA A 120 -8.84 6.97 -8.58
CA ALA A 120 -8.97 7.59 -7.26
C ALA A 120 -7.68 7.45 -6.44
N VAL A 121 -7.42 8.44 -5.57
CA VAL A 121 -6.33 8.37 -4.59
C VAL A 121 -6.82 7.71 -3.31
N TYR A 122 -6.09 6.72 -2.84
CA TYR A 122 -6.34 6.02 -1.58
C TYR A 122 -5.14 6.18 -0.66
N GLU A 123 -5.41 6.27 0.65
CA GLU A 123 -4.41 6.27 1.70
C GLU A 123 -4.54 4.95 2.48
N PHE A 124 -3.52 4.10 2.35
CA PHE A 124 -3.39 2.86 3.09
C PHE A 124 -2.45 3.11 4.27
N LYS A 125 -3.00 3.02 5.48
CA LYS A 125 -2.25 3.12 6.73
C LYS A 125 -1.81 1.73 7.18
N GLN A 126 -0.73 1.66 7.97
CA GLN A 126 -0.23 0.40 8.51
C GLN A 126 0.06 -0.66 7.43
N VAL A 127 0.60 -0.22 6.29
CA VAL A 127 1.07 -1.14 5.26
C VAL A 127 2.30 -1.85 5.82
N HIS A 128 2.18 -3.15 6.01
CA HIS A 128 3.21 -4.02 6.56
C HIS A 128 3.81 -4.91 5.45
N SER A 129 4.82 -5.71 5.82
CA SER A 129 5.50 -6.64 4.90
C SER A 129 5.97 -5.94 3.61
N VAL A 130 6.48 -4.72 3.77
CA VAL A 130 6.92 -3.89 2.66
C VAL A 130 8.21 -4.45 2.09
N GLY A 131 8.33 -4.54 0.76
CA GLY A 131 9.51 -5.10 0.13
C GLY A 131 9.38 -5.21 -1.38
N TYR A 132 10.34 -5.86 -2.03
CA TYR A 132 10.26 -6.18 -3.46
C TYR A 132 9.71 -7.59 -3.68
N PHE A 133 8.84 -7.72 -4.67
CA PHE A 133 8.51 -9.01 -5.27
C PHE A 133 8.49 -8.86 -6.79
N SER A 134 9.34 -9.63 -7.46
CA SER A 134 9.56 -9.53 -8.91
C SER A 134 9.84 -8.08 -9.35
N ASP A 135 10.71 -7.37 -8.62
CA ASP A 135 11.14 -5.97 -8.82
C ASP A 135 10.05 -4.89 -8.66
N ILE A 136 8.85 -5.27 -8.21
CA ILE A 136 7.76 -4.33 -7.91
C ILE A 136 7.77 -4.06 -6.40
N ALA A 137 7.69 -2.79 -6.00
CA ALA A 137 7.51 -2.42 -4.60
C ALA A 137 6.14 -2.90 -4.13
N LYS A 138 6.10 -3.68 -3.05
CA LYS A 138 4.88 -4.29 -2.53
C LYS A 138 4.69 -4.03 -1.04
N GLY A 139 3.47 -4.20 -0.60
CA GLY A 139 3.09 -4.22 0.82
C GLY A 139 1.73 -4.86 1.02
N SER A 140 1.31 -5.03 2.27
CA SER A 140 0.02 -5.61 2.64
C SER A 140 -0.65 -4.80 3.73
N VAL A 141 -1.97 -4.76 3.72
CA VAL A 141 -2.79 -4.14 4.76
C VAL A 141 -4.06 -4.94 4.97
N GLN A 142 -4.55 -4.93 6.20
CA GLN A 142 -5.77 -5.61 6.61
C GLN A 142 -6.85 -4.56 6.86
N LEU A 143 -8.02 -4.70 6.22
CA LEU A 143 -9.19 -3.87 6.56
C LEU A 143 -9.74 -4.27 7.93
N GLU A 144 -10.19 -3.29 8.72
CA GLU A 144 -10.74 -3.44 10.08
C GLU A 144 -12.27 -3.67 10.13
#